data_AF-A0A094Q7C4-F1
#
_entry.id   AF-A0A094Q7C4-F1
#
_cell.length_a   1.000
_cell.length_b   1.000
_cell.length_c   1.000
_cell.angle_alpha   90.00
_cell.angle_beta   90.00
_cell.angle_gamma   90.00
#
_symmetry.space_group_name_H-M   'P 1'
#
loop_
_entity.id
_entity.type
_entity.pdbx_description
1 polymer ?
#
loop_
_entity_poly.entity_id
_entity_poly.type
_entity_poly.pdbx_seq_one_letter_code
_entity_poly.pdbx_strand_id
1 'polypeptide(L)' 'MSTLVCFHAHPDDESIATGGSIARAAAEGHRVVLVMGTDGRHGETPADLAEDESLQDRRKAETERSA' A
#
# COMPACT_ATOMS: atom_id res chain seq x y z
N MET A 1 24.08 -1.99 1.30
CA MET A 1 22.71 -2.03 1.82
C MET A 1 22.19 -0.60 1.88
N SER A 2 21.19 -0.28 1.07
CA SER A 2 20.58 1.06 0.98
C SER A 2 19.15 1.03 1.54
N THR A 3 18.56 2.21 1.76
CA THR A 3 17.14 2.35 2.10
C THR A 3 16.39 2.99 0.94
N LEU A 4 15.31 2.34 0.49
CA LEU A 4 14.37 2.87 -0.50
C LEU A 4 13.09 3.29 0.24
N VAL A 5 12.75 4.57 0.15
CA VAL A 5 11.48 5.11 0.66
C VAL A 5 10.54 5.34 -0.53
N CYS A 6 9.41 4.66 -0.52
CA CYS A 6 8.36 4.75 -1.54
C CYS A 6 7.18 5.52 -0.95
N PHE A 7 7.08 6.81 -1.30
CA PHE A 7 6.00 7.68 -0.86
C PHE A 7 4.93 7.77 -1.95
N HIS A 8 3.72 7.29 -1.64
CA HIS A 8 2.59 7.25 -2.55
C HIS A 8 1.38 7.97 -1.98
N ALA A 9 0.44 8.39 -2.82
CA ALA A 9 -0.69 9.20 -2.38
C ALA A 9 -1.74 8.34 -1.66
N HIS A 10 -2.10 7.19 -2.24
CA HIS A 10 -3.17 6.32 -1.74
C HIS A 10 -2.72 4.86 -1.55
N PRO A 11 -3.43 4.09 -0.72
CA PRO A 11 -3.24 2.64 -0.57
C PRO A 11 -3.57 1.87 -1.86
N ASP A 12 -2.58 1.49 -2.68
CA ASP A 12 -2.65 0.75 -3.97
C ASP A 12 -1.60 1.28 -4.97
N ASP A 13 -1.36 2.58 -4.93
CA ASP A 13 -0.41 3.30 -5.80
C ASP A 13 0.98 2.66 -5.78
N GLU A 14 1.43 2.13 -4.64
CA GLU A 14 2.75 1.51 -4.49
C GLU A 14 2.87 0.24 -5.33
N SER A 15 1.81 -0.56 -5.34
CA SER A 15 1.72 -1.81 -6.07
C SER A 15 1.57 -1.55 -7.57
N ILE A 16 0.71 -0.59 -7.95
CA ILE A 16 0.41 -0.24 -9.35
C ILE A 16 1.62 0.39 -10.03
N ALA A 17 2.23 1.41 -9.42
CA ALA A 17 3.27 2.20 -10.06
C ALA A 17 4.66 1.59 -9.90
N THR A 18 4.94 0.95 -8.75
CA THR A 18 6.32 0.62 -8.34
C THR A 18 6.51 -0.79 -7.77
N GLY A 19 5.49 -1.64 -7.79
CA GLY A 19 5.54 -2.96 -7.13
C GLY A 19 6.73 -3.81 -7.54
N GLY A 20 7.05 -3.82 -8.85
CA GLY A 20 8.23 -4.54 -9.35
C GLY A 20 9.57 -3.98 -8.84
N SER A 21 9.69 -2.65 -8.73
CA SER A 21 10.90 -2.01 -8.19
C SER A 21 11.05 -2.25 -6.70
N ILE A 22 9.95 -2.20 -5.95
CA ILE A 22 9.90 -2.51 -4.51
C ILE A 22 10.32 -3.95 -4.26
N ALA A 23 9.69 -4.91 -4.94
CA ALA A 23 9.99 -6.33 -4.79
C ALA A 23 11.44 -6.65 -5.12
N ARG A 24 11.97 -6.05 -6.20
CA ARG A 24 13.38 -6.20 -6.57
C ARG A 24 14.32 -5.64 -5.50
N ALA A 25 14.08 -4.43 -5.00
CA ALA A 25 14.93 -3.81 -3.99
C ALA A 25 14.96 -4.65 -2.69
N ALA A 26 13.80 -5.18 -2.28
CA ALA A 26 13.70 -6.07 -1.13
C ALA A 26 14.49 -7.38 -1.36
N ALA A 27 14.34 -8.01 -2.54
CA ALA A 27 15.07 -9.23 -2.90
C ALA A 27 16.60 -9.03 -2.98
N GLU A 28 17.06 -7.83 -3.38
CA GLU A 28 18.47 -7.43 -3.38
C GLU A 28 18.99 -7.06 -1.96
N GLY A 29 18.17 -7.19 -0.92
CA GLY A 29 18.55 -6.97 0.48
C GLY A 29 18.58 -5.50 0.90
N HIS A 30 17.89 -4.61 0.17
CA HIS A 30 17.68 -3.23 0.61
C HIS A 30 16.55 -3.13 1.61
N ARG A 31 16.63 -2.15 2.51
CA ARG A 31 15.50 -1.81 3.38
C ARG A 31 14.47 -1.04 2.53
N VAL A 32 13.25 -1.55 2.44
CA VAL A 32 12.13 -0.83 1.82
C VAL A 32 11.24 -0.24 2.91
N VAL A 33 10.81 1.00 2.73
CA VAL A 33 9.84 1.67 3.59
C VAL A 33 8.73 2.24 2.70
N LEU A 34 7.50 1.77 2.90
CA LEU A 34 6.31 2.29 2.23
C LEU A 34 5.69 3.40 3.08
N VAL A 35 5.29 4.50 2.44
CA VAL A 35 4.59 5.60 3.09
C VAL A 35 3.38 5.99 2.25
N MET A 36 2.19 5.83 2.82
CA MET A 36 0.95 6.30 2.20
C MET A 36 0.62 7.70 2.73
N GLY A 37 0.41 8.65 1.83
CA GLY A 37 0.05 10.02 2.17
C GLY A 37 -1.38 10.16 2.71
N THR A 38 -2.24 9.19 2.42
CA THR A 38 -3.64 9.13 2.86
C THR A 38 -4.05 7.70 3.22
N ASP A 39 -5.20 7.57 3.88
CA ASP A 39 -5.86 6.28 4.15
C ASP A 39 -6.85 5.86 3.05
N GLY A 40 -7.00 6.66 2.00
CA GLY A 40 -7.87 6.34 0.87
C GLY A 40 -9.37 6.28 1.19
N ARG A 41 -9.83 6.81 2.34
CA ARG A 41 -11.22 6.67 2.82
C ARG A 41 -12.30 7.32 1.93
N HIS A 42 -11.91 8.22 1.04
CA HIS A 42 -12.82 8.91 0.10
C HIS A 42 -12.84 8.25 -1.29
N GLY A 43 -12.21 7.08 -1.44
CA GLY A 43 -12.24 6.31 -2.68
C GLY A 43 -13.59 5.65 -2.94
N GLU A 44 -13.67 4.93 -4.06
CA GLU A 44 -14.83 4.12 -4.38
C GLU A 44 -14.99 2.99 -3.34
N THR A 45 -16.21 2.82 -2.84
CA THR A 45 -16.52 1.80 -1.84
C THR A 45 -16.96 0.52 -2.54
N PRO A 46 -16.29 -0.63 -2.28
CA PRO A 46 -16.67 -1.89 -2.88
C PRO A 46 -18.03 -2.37 -2.33
N ALA A 47 -18.79 -3.08 -3.17
CA ALA A 47 -20.15 -3.52 -2.82
C ALA A 47 -20.18 -4.61 -1.73
N ASP A 48 -19.06 -5.27 -1.47
CA ASP A 48 -18.89 -6.36 -0.51
C ASP A 48 -18.17 -5.94 0.79
N LEU A 49 -18.12 -4.63 1.08
CA LEU A 49 -17.64 -4.14 2.38
C LEU A 49 -18.57 -4.65 3.50
N ALA A 50 -18.00 -5.18 4.58
CA ALA A 50 -18.80 -5.66 5.71
C ALA A 50 -19.54 -4.50 6.41
N GLU A 51 -20.68 -4.77 7.05
CA GLU A 51 -21.51 -3.74 7.70
C GLU A 51 -20.77 -2.94 8.78
N ASP A 52 -19.78 -3.55 9.43
CA ASP A 52 -18.95 -2.99 10.50
C ASP A 52 -17.51 -2.65 10.07
N GLU A 53 -17.21 -2.71 8.77
CA GLU A 53 -15.90 -2.39 8.21
C GLU A 53 -15.94 -1.03 7.48
N SER A 54 -15.01 -0.13 7.80
CA SER A 54 -14.86 1.10 7.02
C SER A 54 -13.90 0.90 5.84
N LEU A 55 -14.04 1.71 4.78
CA LEU A 55 -13.16 1.62 3.60
C LEU A 55 -11.67 1.76 3.97
N GLN A 56 -11.33 2.64 4.91
CA GLN A 56 -9.96 2.79 5.38
C GLN A 56 -9.44 1.54 6.10
N ASP A 57 -10.29 0.79 6.81
CA ASP A 57 -9.89 -0.44 7.50
C ASP A 57 -9.56 -1.52 6.48
N ARG A 58 -10.42 -1.69 5.47
CA ARG A 58 -10.18 -2.60 4.34
C ARG A 58 -8.89 -2.27 3.62
N ARG A 59 -8.73 -1.02 3.20
CA ARG A 59 -7.55 -0.56 2.44
C ARG A 59 -6.26 -0.68 3.25
N LYS A 60 -6.29 -0.37 4.55
CA LYS A 60 -5.14 -0.60 5.43
C LYS A 60 -4.75 -2.08 5.46
N ALA A 61 -5.73 -2.96 5.65
CA ALA A 61 -5.47 -4.40 5.69
C ALA A 61 -4.97 -4.94 4.34
N GLU A 62 -5.44 -4.38 3.22
CA GLU A 62 -4.93 -4.71 1.88
C GLU A 62 -3.48 -4.29 1.70
N THR A 63 -3.12 -3.05 2.06
CA THR A 63 -1.73 -2.57 1.99
C THR A 63 -0.79 -3.34 2.91
N GLU A 64 -1.23 -3.69 4.12
CA GLU A 64 -0.41 -4.52 5.03
C GLU A 64 -0.19 -5.94 4.48
N ARG A 65 -1.12 -6.48 3.68
CA ARG A 65 -0.97 -7.79 3.03
C ARG A 65 -0.14 -7.76 1.76
N SER A 66 -0.09 -6.62 1.05
CA SER A 66 0.69 -6.49 -0.19
C SER A 66 2.16 -6.15 0.06
N ALA A 67 2.48 -5.57 1.22
CA ALA A 67 3.83 -5.22 1.66
C ALA A 67 4.69 -6.44 2.05
#